data_AF-A0AAV3ATV4-F1
#
_entry.id   AF-A0AAV3ATV4-F1
#
_cell.length_a   1.000
_cell.length_b   1.000
_cell.length_c   1.000
_cell.angle_alpha   90.00
_cell.angle_beta   90.00
_cell.angle_gamma   90.00
#
_symmetry.space_group_name_H-M   'P 1'
#
loop_
_entity.id
_entity.type
_entity.pdbx_description
1 polymer ?
#
loop_
_entity_poly.entity_id
_entity_poly.type
_entity_poly.pdbx_seq_one_letter_code
_entity_poly.pdbx_strand_id
1 'polypeptide(L)'
;MEIISQGIIKDFSAFPYSRLPLTNLVNIVNSADSKPLHTFDLPKVVSLEFSPKNTILATWQTYTTGKDGTAGVPNLQLYDLKNGKCVKSFIQKQMQNWSPCWSDDEKICARNVSNEVHFFEDNNFDTIANKLHLQKVSDFELSPGDHPCKVAVYVPGSKGAPSFVRLYQYPNFSGPNSALANKSFFKADRVTMLWNSKATAVLVTASTDVDKTGASYYGEQTLHYIAVNGESAVVQLPKNGPIYDVVWNKNSTEFCVVYGFMPAKATVFNLKCDPIFDFGTGPRNAAFYSPQGHILVLAGFGNLRGQMEVWDTKNYKLISKPTAADATYFAWCPNGEHIVTATCSPRLRVGNGYKIWHYTGTILHKYDVPDNTELWQVSWQPFTDGVFPAKSIIYQPVPGEKPAEENKPAQAYRPPALRNKPVTSYKLHEDEPPQSMKPQSSEKPMSKTALKNQKKREAKKAAKQEVKADEPAEQVSLSNQNIAPATMTTGDPETDKKIKNLKKVWLHVQKISVSVVLEICVC
;
A
#
# COMPACT_ATOMS: atom_id res chain seq x y z
N MET A 1 29.59 -9.77 -27.70
CA MET A 1 28.51 -10.62 -27.16
C MET A 1 27.51 -9.69 -26.52
N GLU A 2 26.53 -9.22 -27.29
CA GLU A 2 25.40 -8.46 -26.77
C GLU A 2 24.52 -9.42 -25.98
N ILE A 3 24.63 -9.38 -24.65
CA ILE A 3 23.67 -10.03 -23.77
C ILE A 3 22.44 -9.13 -23.80
N ILE A 4 21.51 -9.44 -24.69
CA ILE A 4 20.19 -8.84 -24.75
C ILE A 4 19.54 -9.05 -23.38
N SER A 5 19.27 -7.96 -22.67
CA SER A 5 18.89 -7.94 -21.25
C SER A 5 17.74 -8.89 -20.97
N GLN A 6 18.04 -9.89 -20.14
CA GLN A 6 17.19 -11.04 -19.86
C GLN A 6 16.18 -10.75 -18.77
N GLY A 7 15.01 -11.37 -18.93
CA GLY A 7 14.00 -11.42 -17.89
C GLY A 7 14.37 -12.32 -16.77
N ILE A 8 14.46 -11.74 -15.58
CA ILE A 8 14.79 -12.48 -14.38
C ILE A 8 13.70 -12.26 -13.34
N ILE A 9 13.31 -13.39 -12.77
CA ILE A 9 12.43 -13.59 -11.62
C ILE A 9 12.96 -12.73 -10.46
N LYS A 10 12.32 -11.57 -10.24
CA LYS A 10 12.70 -10.58 -9.23
C LYS A 10 12.09 -10.81 -7.83
N ASP A 11 11.40 -11.91 -7.58
CA ASP A 11 10.60 -12.05 -6.35
C ASP A 11 10.75 -13.42 -5.69
N PHE A 12 11.86 -13.60 -4.97
CA PHE A 12 11.91 -14.55 -3.84
C PHE A 12 11.65 -13.85 -2.49
N SER A 13 11.50 -12.52 -2.48
CA SER A 13 11.26 -11.68 -1.30
C SER A 13 9.86 -11.84 -0.68
N ALA A 14 8.88 -12.37 -1.42
CA ALA A 14 7.49 -12.39 -0.98
C ALA A 14 7.06 -13.62 -0.14
N PHE A 15 7.95 -14.57 0.16
CA PHE A 15 7.54 -15.86 0.77
C PHE A 15 8.37 -16.26 2.00
N PRO A 16 8.08 -15.71 3.19
CA PRO A 16 8.73 -16.13 4.43
C PRO A 16 8.42 -17.57 4.89
N TYR A 17 7.63 -18.36 4.13
CA TYR A 17 7.11 -19.65 4.60
C TYR A 17 7.22 -20.86 3.67
N SER A 18 7.89 -20.79 2.52
CA SER A 18 8.10 -22.00 1.71
C SER A 18 9.44 -22.68 2.02
N ARG A 19 9.41 -23.66 2.94
CA ARG A 19 10.48 -24.65 3.11
C ARG A 19 10.34 -25.71 2.03
N LEU A 20 10.74 -25.41 0.79
CA LEU A 20 11.19 -26.47 -0.10
C LEU A 20 12.65 -26.79 0.27
N PRO A 21 13.08 -28.07 0.20
CA PRO A 21 14.49 -28.36 0.20
C PRO A 21 15.03 -27.73 -1.07
N LEU A 22 15.64 -26.55 -0.94
CA LEU A 22 16.49 -26.02 -2.00
C LEU A 22 17.42 -27.16 -2.38
N THR A 23 17.34 -27.62 -3.63
CA THR A 23 18.47 -28.29 -4.22
C THR A 23 19.68 -27.44 -3.88
N ASN A 24 20.78 -28.04 -3.41
CA ASN A 24 21.96 -27.31 -2.93
C ASN A 24 22.60 -26.36 -3.98
N LEU A 25 22.03 -26.28 -5.18
CA LEU A 25 22.55 -25.64 -6.35
C LEU A 25 21.69 -24.43 -6.74
N VAL A 26 22.35 -23.33 -7.03
CA VAL A 26 21.78 -22.17 -7.73
C VAL A 26 22.18 -22.27 -9.19
N ASN A 27 21.19 -22.45 -10.08
CA ASN A 27 21.40 -22.54 -11.52
C ASN A 27 21.02 -21.22 -12.19
N ILE A 28 21.96 -20.64 -12.92
CA ILE A 28 21.74 -19.47 -13.77
C ILE A 28 21.48 -19.97 -15.18
N VAL A 29 20.36 -19.58 -15.75
CA VAL A 29 19.94 -19.97 -17.10
C VAL A 29 19.69 -18.74 -17.96
N ASN A 30 19.98 -18.84 -19.24
CA ASN A 30 19.62 -17.81 -20.21
C ASN A 30 18.12 -17.90 -20.49
N SER A 31 17.40 -16.79 -20.32
CA SER A 31 15.94 -16.77 -20.52
C SER A 31 15.49 -17.03 -21.96
N ALA A 32 16.35 -16.79 -22.95
CA ALA A 32 15.99 -16.89 -24.37
C ALA A 32 16.03 -18.33 -24.91
N ASP A 33 16.96 -19.15 -24.43
CA ASP A 33 17.14 -20.53 -24.90
C ASP A 33 17.14 -21.57 -23.77
N SER A 34 16.89 -21.14 -22.53
CA SER A 34 16.87 -21.97 -21.32
C SER A 34 18.17 -22.74 -21.06
N LYS A 35 19.30 -22.34 -21.67
CA LYS A 35 20.58 -23.01 -21.45
C LYS A 35 21.22 -22.58 -20.13
N PRO A 36 21.84 -23.50 -19.38
CA PRO A 36 22.57 -23.16 -18.18
C PRO A 36 23.83 -22.34 -18.52
N LEU A 37 24.02 -21.23 -17.81
CA LEU A 37 25.21 -20.39 -17.86
C LEU A 37 26.19 -20.76 -16.74
N HIS A 38 25.69 -20.83 -15.50
CA HIS A 38 26.49 -21.14 -14.31
C HIS A 38 25.68 -21.98 -13.31
N THR A 39 26.39 -22.81 -12.55
CA THR A 39 25.84 -23.56 -11.41
C THR A 39 26.72 -23.30 -10.20
N PHE A 40 26.12 -22.81 -9.12
CA PHE A 40 26.81 -22.54 -7.86
C PHE A 40 26.33 -23.51 -6.79
N ASP A 41 27.25 -24.14 -6.05
CA ASP A 41 26.93 -24.96 -4.87
C ASP A 41 26.77 -24.09 -3.63
N LEU A 42 25.52 -23.66 -3.38
CA LEU A 42 25.15 -22.67 -2.36
C LEU A 42 23.96 -23.18 -1.52
N PRO A 43 24.17 -24.21 -0.68
CA PRO A 43 23.08 -24.95 -0.01
C PRO A 43 22.29 -24.15 1.03
N LYS A 44 22.81 -23.00 1.49
CA LYS A 44 22.22 -22.20 2.57
C LYS A 44 21.68 -20.85 2.11
N VAL A 45 21.76 -20.57 0.82
CA VAL A 45 21.28 -19.30 0.27
C VAL A 45 19.76 -19.24 0.34
N VAL A 46 19.24 -18.13 0.85
CA VAL A 46 17.80 -17.91 1.00
C VAL A 46 17.32 -16.69 0.22
N SER A 47 18.24 -15.88 -0.30
CA SER A 47 17.90 -14.69 -1.09
C SER A 47 18.94 -14.45 -2.19
N LEU A 48 18.44 -14.03 -3.35
CA LEU A 48 19.20 -13.78 -4.57
C LEU A 48 18.76 -12.45 -5.15
N GLU A 49 19.71 -11.66 -5.64
CA GLU A 49 19.42 -10.41 -6.35
C GLU A 49 20.46 -10.18 -7.45
N PHE A 50 20.00 -9.74 -8.62
CA PHE A 50 20.87 -9.41 -9.74
C PHE A 50 21.06 -7.90 -9.82
N SER A 51 22.25 -7.47 -10.20
CA SER A 51 22.48 -6.10 -10.61
C SER A 51 21.66 -5.77 -11.89
N PRO A 52 21.31 -4.50 -12.16
CA PRO A 52 20.39 -4.10 -13.24
C PRO A 52 20.70 -4.62 -14.64
N LYS A 53 21.98 -4.83 -15.00
CA LYS A 53 22.43 -5.41 -16.28
C LYS A 53 22.82 -6.87 -16.17
N ASN A 54 22.53 -7.52 -15.05
CA ASN A 54 22.82 -8.92 -14.75
C ASN A 54 24.32 -9.26 -14.88
N THR A 55 25.21 -8.35 -14.51
CA THR A 55 26.66 -8.63 -14.46
C THR A 55 27.08 -9.24 -13.13
N ILE A 56 26.42 -8.86 -12.04
CA ILE A 56 26.68 -9.34 -10.68
C ILE A 56 25.45 -10.04 -10.12
N LEU A 57 25.67 -11.17 -9.45
CA LEU A 57 24.69 -11.86 -8.61
C LEU A 57 25.06 -11.69 -7.14
N ALA A 58 24.18 -11.08 -6.37
CA ALA A 58 24.25 -11.07 -4.92
C ALA A 58 23.48 -12.26 -4.33
N THR A 59 24.11 -12.97 -3.41
CA THR A 59 23.49 -14.08 -2.69
C THR A 59 23.61 -13.85 -1.20
N TRP A 60 22.55 -14.14 -0.45
CA TRP A 60 22.56 -14.04 1.01
C TRP A 60 22.05 -15.29 1.69
N GLN A 61 22.74 -15.64 2.77
CA GLN A 61 22.39 -16.72 3.69
C GLN A 61 22.29 -16.18 5.12
N THR A 62 21.52 -16.86 5.96
CA THR A 62 21.38 -16.49 7.38
C THR A 62 22.76 -16.47 8.05
N TYR A 63 23.10 -15.35 8.68
CA TYR A 63 24.35 -15.22 9.42
C TYR A 63 24.35 -16.14 10.65
N THR A 64 25.34 -17.01 10.74
CA THR A 64 25.54 -17.91 11.89
C THR A 64 26.93 -17.70 12.48
N THR A 65 27.01 -17.54 13.81
CA THR A 65 28.28 -17.49 14.53
C THR A 65 28.85 -18.90 14.74
N GLY A 66 30.17 -19.01 14.90
CA GLY A 66 30.81 -20.27 15.26
C GLY A 66 30.35 -20.77 16.64
N LYS A 67 30.43 -22.08 16.88
CA LYS A 67 30.05 -22.70 18.17
C LYS A 67 30.87 -22.17 19.35
N ASP A 68 32.06 -21.63 19.09
CA ASP A 68 33.00 -21.11 20.09
C ASP A 68 32.92 -19.58 20.28
N GLY A 69 31.85 -18.94 19.79
CA GLY A 69 31.68 -17.48 19.88
C GLY A 69 32.55 -16.67 18.91
N THR A 70 33.26 -17.34 17.99
CA THR A 70 34.03 -16.70 16.92
C THR A 70 33.11 -16.02 15.90
N ALA A 71 33.63 -14.94 15.29
CA ALA A 71 32.92 -14.22 14.23
C ALA A 71 32.51 -15.18 13.11
N GLY A 72 31.25 -15.09 12.67
CA GLY A 72 30.70 -15.96 11.63
C GLY A 72 31.34 -15.73 10.27
N VAL A 73 31.16 -16.70 9.38
CA VAL A 73 31.64 -16.64 7.98
C VAL A 73 30.85 -15.57 7.21
N PRO A 74 31.47 -14.87 6.24
CA PRO A 74 30.75 -13.99 5.32
C PRO A 74 29.52 -14.68 4.72
N ASN A 75 28.40 -13.97 4.77
CA ASN A 75 27.08 -14.51 4.43
C ASN A 75 26.37 -13.73 3.31
N LEU A 76 26.94 -12.60 2.88
CA LEU A 76 26.62 -11.94 1.62
C LEU A 76 27.78 -12.18 0.66
N GLN A 77 27.51 -12.71 -0.52
CA GLN A 77 28.51 -13.00 -1.55
C GLN A 77 28.09 -12.38 -2.87
N LEU A 78 29.05 -11.80 -3.59
CA LEU A 78 28.86 -11.18 -4.90
C LEU A 78 29.62 -11.99 -5.95
N TYR A 79 28.91 -12.47 -6.96
CA TYR A 79 29.45 -13.29 -8.04
C TYR A 79 29.43 -12.52 -9.36
N ASP A 80 30.54 -12.52 -10.09
CA ASP A 80 30.59 -12.03 -11.47
C ASP A 80 30.03 -13.13 -12.40
N LEU A 81 28.94 -12.81 -13.08
CA LEU A 81 28.21 -13.73 -13.95
C LEU A 81 28.88 -13.94 -15.31
N LYS A 82 29.95 -13.19 -15.63
CA LYS A 82 30.75 -13.42 -16.85
C LYS A 82 31.72 -14.59 -16.67
N ASN A 83 32.29 -14.75 -15.47
CA ASN A 83 33.31 -15.76 -15.18
C ASN A 83 32.88 -16.77 -14.11
N GLY A 84 31.75 -16.57 -13.45
CA GLY A 84 31.22 -17.42 -12.39
C GLY A 84 32.03 -17.38 -11.09
N LYS A 85 32.84 -16.34 -10.85
CA LYS A 85 33.69 -16.25 -9.65
C LYS A 85 33.09 -15.33 -8.60
N CYS A 86 33.29 -15.69 -7.33
CA CYS A 86 32.99 -14.80 -6.22
C CYS A 86 34.00 -13.63 -6.22
N VAL A 87 33.52 -12.41 -6.43
CA VAL A 87 34.31 -11.18 -6.47
C VAL A 87 34.53 -10.66 -5.05
N LYS A 88 33.51 -10.72 -4.20
CA LYS A 88 33.60 -10.24 -2.83
C LYS A 88 32.64 -10.96 -1.90
N SER A 89 33.03 -11.05 -0.63
CA SER A 89 32.19 -11.58 0.44
C SER A 89 32.17 -10.60 1.61
N PHE A 90 30.99 -10.36 2.16
CA PHE A 90 30.74 -9.45 3.27
C PHE A 90 29.97 -10.15 4.39
N ILE A 91 30.07 -9.59 5.60
CA ILE A 91 29.19 -9.95 6.71
C ILE A 91 27.98 -9.01 6.69
N GLN A 92 26.78 -9.59 6.67
CA GLN A 92 25.51 -8.89 6.68
C GLN A 92 24.55 -9.57 7.67
N LYS A 93 24.54 -9.07 8.92
CA LYS A 93 23.81 -9.71 10.03
C LYS A 93 22.29 -9.59 9.90
N GLN A 94 21.81 -8.46 9.38
CA GLN A 94 20.38 -8.20 9.23
C GLN A 94 19.90 -8.60 7.84
N MET A 95 18.74 -9.25 7.77
CA MET A 95 18.06 -9.56 6.50
C MET A 95 17.43 -8.31 5.88
N GLN A 96 17.01 -7.34 6.68
CA GLN A 96 16.54 -6.07 6.16
C GLN A 96 17.70 -5.36 5.44
N ASN A 97 17.46 -4.92 4.21
CA ASN A 97 18.45 -4.23 3.36
C ASN A 97 19.74 -5.05 3.21
N TRP A 98 19.58 -6.36 3.05
CA TRP A 98 20.70 -7.29 2.92
C TRP A 98 21.47 -7.11 1.62
N SER A 99 20.75 -6.76 0.55
CA SER A 99 21.31 -6.65 -0.80
C SER A 99 21.93 -5.27 -1.02
N PRO A 100 23.04 -5.20 -1.76
CA PRO A 100 23.50 -3.93 -2.29
C PRO A 100 22.50 -3.37 -3.30
N CYS A 101 22.50 -2.07 -3.51
CA CYS A 101 21.72 -1.40 -4.53
C CYS A 101 22.66 -0.84 -5.60
N TRP A 102 22.31 -1.00 -6.87
CA TRP A 102 23.10 -0.51 -7.99
C TRP A 102 22.41 0.66 -8.69
N SER A 103 23.18 1.54 -9.32
CA SER A 103 22.68 2.41 -10.38
C SER A 103 22.28 1.57 -11.60
N ASP A 104 21.38 2.08 -12.43
CA ASP A 104 20.91 1.41 -13.65
C ASP A 104 22.05 1.07 -14.61
N ASP A 105 23.12 1.87 -14.61
CA ASP A 105 24.31 1.64 -15.42
C ASP A 105 25.37 0.74 -14.76
N GLU A 106 25.13 0.31 -13.52
CA GLU A 106 26.00 -0.49 -12.63
C GLU A 106 27.34 0.15 -12.26
N LYS A 107 27.55 1.43 -12.58
CA LYS A 107 28.80 2.12 -12.21
C LYS A 107 28.89 2.43 -10.74
N ILE A 108 27.75 2.56 -10.05
CA ILE A 108 27.71 2.80 -8.61
C ILE A 108 26.99 1.63 -7.96
N CYS A 109 27.62 1.04 -6.94
CA CYS A 109 27.00 0.10 -6.03
C CYS A 109 27.05 0.67 -4.62
N ALA A 110 25.91 0.73 -3.94
CA ALA A 110 25.80 1.18 -2.57
C ALA A 110 25.40 0.03 -1.65
N ARG A 111 25.97 0.01 -0.44
CA ARG A 111 25.65 -1.00 0.58
C ARG A 111 25.41 -0.32 1.93
N ASN A 112 24.37 -0.77 2.62
CA ASN A 112 24.10 -0.35 4.00
C ASN A 112 25.10 -1.00 4.96
N VAL A 113 25.75 -0.17 5.77
CA VAL A 113 26.58 -0.58 6.91
C VAL A 113 26.10 0.22 8.14
N SER A 114 26.35 -0.29 9.34
CA SER A 114 25.93 0.40 10.57
C SER A 114 26.48 1.83 10.60
N ASN A 115 25.58 2.82 10.57
CA ASN A 115 25.84 4.27 10.54
C ASN A 115 26.50 4.82 9.26
N GLU A 116 26.66 4.02 8.20
CA GLU A 116 27.32 4.44 6.97
C GLU A 116 26.70 3.79 5.74
N VAL A 117 26.64 4.53 4.64
CA VAL A 117 26.39 3.93 3.32
C VAL A 117 27.72 3.94 2.56
N HIS A 118 28.20 2.75 2.19
CA HIS A 118 29.45 2.58 1.45
C HIS A 118 29.13 2.53 -0.05
N PHE A 119 29.85 3.31 -0.83
CA PHE A 119 29.72 3.36 -2.28
C PHE A 119 30.99 2.78 -2.93
N PHE A 120 30.76 1.90 -3.88
CA PHE A 120 31.76 1.26 -4.73
C PHE A 120 31.54 1.73 -6.17
N GLU A 121 32.62 1.91 -6.92
CA GLU A 121 32.58 2.31 -8.33
C GLU A 121 32.99 1.13 -9.22
N ASP A 122 32.34 1.01 -10.38
CA ASP A 122 32.65 0.05 -11.45
C ASP A 122 32.72 -1.42 -10.98
N ASN A 123 31.87 -1.78 -10.01
CA ASN A 123 31.87 -3.10 -9.35
C ASN A 123 33.23 -3.49 -8.73
N ASN A 124 34.10 -2.52 -8.41
CA ASN A 124 35.30 -2.74 -7.61
C ASN A 124 34.95 -2.72 -6.11
N PHE A 125 34.75 -3.90 -5.55
CA PHE A 125 34.35 -4.06 -4.15
C PHE A 125 35.52 -4.10 -3.15
N ASP A 126 36.75 -3.91 -3.60
CA ASP A 126 37.94 -3.88 -2.73
C ASP A 126 38.18 -2.50 -2.12
N THR A 127 37.81 -1.44 -2.83
CA THR A 127 38.03 -0.06 -2.42
C THR A 127 36.71 0.66 -2.28
N ILE A 128 36.47 1.29 -1.12
CA ILE A 128 35.30 2.13 -0.92
C ILE A 128 35.60 3.49 -1.54
N ALA A 129 34.94 3.80 -2.66
CA ALA A 129 35.14 5.05 -3.40
C ALA A 129 34.63 6.27 -2.61
N ASN A 130 33.50 6.13 -1.93
CA ASN A 130 32.95 7.18 -1.08
C ASN A 130 32.08 6.62 0.05
N LYS A 131 31.85 7.43 1.09
CA LYS A 131 31.05 7.08 2.26
C LYS A 131 30.11 8.21 2.63
N LEU A 132 28.84 7.89 2.77
CA LEU A 132 27.88 8.78 3.43
C LEU A 132 27.80 8.38 4.91
N HIS A 133 28.41 9.18 5.77
CA HIS A 133 28.37 8.98 7.21
C HIS A 133 27.13 9.64 7.81
N LEU A 134 26.23 8.83 8.36
CA LEU A 134 25.01 9.33 8.99
C LEU A 134 24.60 8.37 10.12
N GLN A 135 24.46 8.88 11.33
CA GLN A 135 24.14 8.03 12.48
C GLN A 135 22.77 7.38 12.31
N LYS A 136 22.71 6.08 12.63
CA LYS A 136 21.49 5.26 12.65
C LYS A 136 20.75 5.18 11.31
N VAL A 137 21.45 5.18 10.18
CA VAL A 137 20.81 4.85 8.89
C VAL A 137 20.12 3.50 9.00
N SER A 138 18.81 3.50 8.80
CA SER A 138 18.01 2.28 8.79
C SER A 138 17.79 1.80 7.36
N ASP A 139 17.57 2.72 6.44
CA ASP A 139 17.23 2.39 5.05
C ASP A 139 17.78 3.41 4.07
N PHE A 140 17.99 3.00 2.81
CA PHE A 140 18.41 3.89 1.74
C PHE A 140 17.91 3.37 0.38
N GLU A 141 17.76 4.28 -0.58
CA GLU A 141 17.38 3.94 -1.95
C GLU A 141 18.17 4.81 -2.94
N LEU A 142 18.75 4.18 -3.96
CA LEU A 142 19.38 4.90 -5.07
C LEU A 142 18.33 5.35 -6.06
N SER A 143 18.53 6.54 -6.64
CA SER A 143 17.63 7.05 -7.65
C SER A 143 17.82 6.35 -8.99
N PRO A 144 16.75 6.10 -9.76
CA PRO A 144 16.85 5.56 -11.12
C PRO A 144 17.43 6.58 -12.10
N GLY A 145 17.85 6.10 -13.28
CA GLY A 145 18.31 6.92 -14.40
C GLY A 145 19.80 7.25 -14.39
N ASP A 146 20.17 8.17 -15.29
CA ASP A 146 21.55 8.56 -15.54
C ASP A 146 22.17 9.43 -14.43
N HIS A 147 23.49 9.51 -14.43
CA HIS A 147 24.25 10.33 -13.49
C HIS A 147 23.94 11.84 -13.61
N PRO A 148 24.07 12.61 -12.50
CA PRO A 148 24.57 12.20 -11.18
C PRO A 148 23.50 11.42 -10.38
N CYS A 149 23.94 10.29 -9.81
CA CYS A 149 23.08 9.43 -8.99
C CYS A 149 22.73 10.15 -7.69
N LYS A 150 21.47 10.04 -7.26
CA LYS A 150 20.98 10.58 -5.99
C LYS A 150 20.68 9.44 -5.05
N VAL A 151 20.76 9.72 -3.76
CA VAL A 151 20.47 8.73 -2.71
C VAL A 151 19.49 9.33 -1.71
N ALA A 152 18.41 8.59 -1.44
CA ALA A 152 17.49 8.85 -0.35
C ALA A 152 17.93 8.01 0.84
N VAL A 153 18.01 8.62 2.02
CA VAL A 153 18.41 7.92 3.24
C VAL A 153 17.42 8.20 4.35
N TYR A 154 16.96 7.14 5.00
CA TYR A 154 16.06 7.18 6.13
C TYR A 154 16.80 6.93 7.44
N VAL A 155 16.56 7.84 8.40
CA VAL A 155 17.02 7.71 9.77
C VAL A 155 15.80 7.75 10.70
N PRO A 156 15.56 6.69 11.49
CA PRO A 156 14.48 6.64 12.45
C PRO A 156 14.79 7.58 13.63
N GLY A 157 13.75 8.28 14.08
CA GLY A 157 13.78 9.11 15.28
C GLY A 157 13.94 8.26 16.53
N SER A 158 14.58 8.81 17.56
CA SER A 158 14.74 8.14 18.85
C SER A 158 14.26 8.99 20.01
N LYS A 159 13.60 8.37 21.01
CA LYS A 159 13.21 9.01 22.29
C LYS A 159 12.50 10.37 22.12
N GLY A 160 11.53 10.46 21.20
CA GLY A 160 10.75 11.68 20.95
C GLY A 160 11.34 12.61 19.88
N ALA A 161 12.54 12.35 19.39
CA ALA A 161 13.07 13.03 18.21
C ALA A 161 12.32 12.59 16.93
N PRO A 162 12.17 13.47 15.92
CA PRO A 162 11.56 13.10 14.66
C PRO A 162 12.44 12.14 13.86
N SER A 163 11.81 11.32 13.02
CA SER A 163 12.47 10.61 11.93
C SER A 163 12.70 11.55 10.77
N PHE A 164 13.67 11.26 9.91
CA PHE A 164 13.91 12.07 8.72
C PHE A 164 14.32 11.23 7.51
N VAL A 165 13.93 11.73 6.35
CA VAL A 165 14.47 11.31 5.05
C VAL A 165 15.27 12.47 4.47
N ARG A 166 16.50 12.17 4.05
CA ARG A 166 17.42 13.11 3.42
C ARG A 166 17.79 12.65 2.03
N LEU A 167 17.85 13.60 1.11
CA LEU A 167 18.32 13.38 -0.25
C LEU A 167 19.73 13.95 -0.39
N TYR A 168 20.62 13.17 -0.99
CA TYR A 168 21.97 13.59 -1.34
C TYR A 168 22.25 13.30 -2.81
N GLN A 169 23.25 13.96 -3.37
CA GLN A 169 23.79 13.65 -4.69
C GLN A 169 25.15 13.00 -4.52
N TYR A 170 25.38 11.82 -5.11
CA TYR A 170 26.72 11.23 -5.17
C TYR A 170 27.63 12.06 -6.10
N PRO A 171 28.91 12.32 -5.76
CA PRO A 171 29.64 11.95 -4.53
C PRO A 171 29.57 13.00 -3.39
N ASN A 172 28.71 14.01 -3.54
CA ASN A 172 28.64 15.19 -2.67
C ASN A 172 27.86 14.93 -1.37
N PHE A 173 28.55 14.42 -0.36
CA PHE A 173 27.95 14.08 0.95
C PHE A 173 28.31 15.02 2.10
N SER A 174 29.27 15.91 1.89
CA SER A 174 29.84 16.75 2.96
C SER A 174 29.62 18.23 2.69
N GLY A 175 29.39 18.99 3.76
CA GLY A 175 29.21 20.45 3.73
C GLY A 175 27.77 20.90 4.01
N PRO A 176 27.55 22.21 4.26
CA PRO A 176 26.25 22.76 4.70
C PRO A 176 25.11 22.53 3.72
N ASN A 177 25.41 22.47 2.42
CA ASN A 177 24.44 22.34 1.32
C ASN A 177 24.54 20.96 0.62
N SER A 178 25.12 19.95 1.28
CA SER A 178 25.26 18.60 0.72
C SER A 178 23.93 17.85 0.61
N ALA A 179 23.01 18.10 1.54
CA ALA A 179 21.67 17.56 1.48
C ALA A 179 20.85 18.40 0.49
N LEU A 180 20.38 17.76 -0.59
CA LEU A 180 19.47 18.34 -1.58
C LEU A 180 18.12 18.69 -0.95
N ALA A 181 17.63 17.81 -0.08
CA ALA A 181 16.39 17.99 0.66
C ALA A 181 16.43 17.23 1.98
N ASN A 182 15.70 17.73 2.97
CA ASN A 182 15.56 17.09 4.28
C ASN A 182 14.11 17.24 4.76
N LYS A 183 13.41 16.13 4.95
CA LYS A 183 12.06 16.10 5.49
C LYS A 183 12.03 15.34 6.79
N SER A 184 11.59 16.01 7.86
CA SER A 184 11.33 15.38 9.15
C SER A 184 9.85 15.06 9.32
N PHE A 185 9.55 13.94 9.98
CA PHE A 185 8.21 13.51 10.36
C PHE A 185 8.26 12.70 11.65
N PHE A 186 7.14 12.65 12.37
CA PHE A 186 7.00 11.84 13.58
C PHE A 186 6.22 10.56 13.27
N LYS A 187 6.21 9.62 14.22
CA LYS A 187 5.44 8.37 14.11
C LYS A 187 5.80 7.59 12.84
N ALA A 188 7.02 7.07 12.78
CA ALA A 188 7.46 6.23 11.67
C ALA A 188 8.34 5.12 12.21
N ASP A 189 7.76 3.92 12.31
CA ASP A 189 8.47 2.70 12.66
C ASP A 189 9.10 2.08 11.41
N ARG A 190 8.41 2.21 10.27
CA ARG A 190 8.88 1.77 8.95
C ARG A 190 8.63 2.87 7.92
N VAL A 191 9.48 2.89 6.90
CA VAL A 191 9.38 3.81 5.77
C VAL A 191 9.58 3.04 4.48
N THR A 192 8.77 3.36 3.48
CA THR A 192 9.00 2.95 2.09
C THR A 192 9.27 4.20 1.28
N MET A 193 10.40 4.20 0.59
CA MET A 193 10.78 5.26 -0.34
C MET A 193 10.47 4.76 -1.76
N LEU A 194 10.02 5.69 -2.62
CA LEU A 194 9.71 5.38 -4.01
C LEU A 194 10.08 6.58 -4.89
N TRP A 195 11.19 6.44 -5.61
CA TRP A 195 11.62 7.44 -6.60
C TRP A 195 10.70 7.48 -7.82
N ASN A 196 10.53 8.67 -8.39
CA ASN A 196 9.98 8.78 -9.73
C ASN A 196 11.02 8.38 -10.80
N SER A 197 10.55 8.07 -12.01
CA SER A 197 11.41 7.60 -13.11
C SER A 197 12.50 8.58 -13.55
N LYS A 198 12.32 9.88 -13.29
CA LYS A 198 13.31 10.94 -13.62
C LYS A 198 14.23 11.31 -12.46
N ALA A 199 14.12 10.64 -11.31
CA ALA A 199 14.91 10.94 -10.12
C ALA A 199 14.85 12.43 -9.70
N THR A 200 13.68 13.06 -9.84
CA THR A 200 13.43 14.45 -9.41
C THR A 200 12.66 14.53 -8.10
N ALA A 201 11.97 13.47 -7.69
CA ALA A 201 11.27 13.40 -6.42
C ALA A 201 11.13 11.97 -5.90
N VAL A 202 10.95 11.86 -4.59
CA VAL A 202 10.66 10.62 -3.87
C VAL A 202 9.35 10.75 -3.10
N LEU A 203 8.53 9.70 -3.14
CA LEU A 203 7.40 9.52 -2.23
C LEU A 203 7.86 8.69 -1.04
N VAL A 204 7.45 9.11 0.14
CA VAL A 204 7.84 8.47 1.40
C VAL A 204 6.57 8.10 2.15
N THR A 205 6.27 6.81 2.18
CA THR A 205 5.18 6.26 2.99
C THR A 205 5.75 5.88 4.35
N ALA A 206 5.38 6.63 5.38
CA ALA A 206 5.73 6.33 6.77
C ALA A 206 4.58 5.55 7.42
N SER A 207 4.90 4.49 8.17
CA SER A 207 3.92 3.68 8.88
C SER A 207 4.31 3.46 10.34
N THR A 208 3.31 3.31 11.20
CA THR A 208 3.45 2.84 12.58
C THR A 208 2.74 1.52 12.78
N ASP A 209 3.30 0.65 13.61
CA ASP A 209 2.73 -0.68 13.84
C ASP A 209 1.56 -0.63 14.86
N VAL A 210 1.61 0.30 15.82
CA VAL A 210 0.56 0.50 16.82
C VAL A 210 0.36 1.98 17.06
N ASP A 211 -0.88 2.45 16.97
CA ASP A 211 -1.20 3.82 17.33
C ASP A 211 -1.15 3.96 18.85
N LYS A 212 -0.20 4.76 19.33
CA LYS A 212 0.00 5.03 20.76
C LYS A 212 -1.21 5.71 21.42
N THR A 213 -2.14 6.26 20.64
CA THR A 213 -3.40 6.81 21.17
C THR A 213 -4.46 5.73 21.47
N GLY A 214 -4.25 4.50 20.99
CA GLY A 214 -5.20 3.40 21.14
C GLY A 214 -6.42 3.48 20.23
N ALA A 215 -6.48 4.45 19.31
CA ALA A 215 -7.61 4.64 18.40
C ALA A 215 -7.63 3.63 17.23
N SER A 216 -6.47 3.09 16.84
CA SER A 216 -6.32 2.11 15.76
C SER A 216 -5.37 0.99 16.16
N TYR A 217 -5.84 -0.26 16.07
CA TYR A 217 -4.99 -1.44 16.24
C TYR A 217 -4.00 -1.65 15.07
N TYR A 218 -4.27 -1.02 13.92
CA TYR A 218 -3.49 -1.17 12.69
C TYR A 218 -2.53 0.00 12.45
N GLY A 219 -2.28 0.81 13.49
CA GLY A 219 -1.42 1.98 13.42
C GLY A 219 -1.94 3.10 12.52
N GLU A 220 -1.03 3.98 12.12
CA GLU A 220 -1.24 5.16 11.27
C GLU A 220 -0.21 5.17 10.14
N GLN A 221 -0.63 5.59 8.94
CA GLN A 221 0.22 5.79 7.77
C GLN A 221 0.12 7.21 7.25
N THR A 222 1.25 7.79 6.87
CA THR A 222 1.34 9.13 6.27
C THR A 222 2.16 9.09 4.99
N LEU A 223 1.76 9.89 4.01
CA LEU A 223 2.47 10.01 2.74
C LEU A 223 3.14 11.38 2.66
N HIS A 224 4.43 11.38 2.34
CA HIS A 224 5.23 12.59 2.17
C HIS A 224 5.81 12.64 0.76
N TYR A 225 5.89 13.84 0.22
CA TYR A 225 6.56 14.15 -1.03
C TYR A 225 7.83 14.94 -0.73
N ILE A 226 8.94 14.56 -1.36
CA ILE A 226 10.24 15.24 -1.23
C ILE A 226 10.85 15.37 -2.62
N ALA A 227 11.04 16.60 -3.08
CA ALA A 227 11.70 16.91 -4.34
C ALA A 227 13.18 17.22 -4.13
N VAL A 228 13.99 16.98 -5.17
CA VAL A 228 15.45 17.23 -5.15
C VAL A 228 15.81 18.71 -5.09
N ASN A 229 14.86 19.61 -5.37
CA ASN A 229 15.01 21.06 -5.24
C ASN A 229 14.80 21.57 -3.80
N GLY A 230 14.52 20.68 -2.85
CA GLY A 230 14.26 21.02 -1.45
C GLY A 230 12.77 21.18 -1.12
N GLU A 231 11.86 21.20 -2.09
CA GLU A 231 10.42 21.24 -1.84
C GLU A 231 9.97 19.95 -1.16
N SER A 232 9.14 20.08 -0.12
CA SER A 232 8.57 18.92 0.55
C SER A 232 7.18 19.21 1.07
N ALA A 233 6.31 18.21 1.01
CA ALA A 233 4.91 18.33 1.40
C ALA A 233 4.42 17.04 2.08
N VAL A 234 3.36 17.17 2.88
CA VAL A 234 2.56 16.03 3.34
C VAL A 234 1.38 15.92 2.39
N VAL A 235 1.18 14.75 1.78
CA VAL A 235 0.06 14.52 0.87
C VAL A 235 -1.21 14.37 1.71
N GLN A 236 -2.17 15.27 1.51
CA GLN A 236 -3.42 15.26 2.27
C GLN A 236 -4.38 14.25 1.67
N LEU A 237 -4.71 13.22 2.44
CA LEU A 237 -5.61 12.15 2.04
C LEU A 237 -7.00 12.40 2.68
N PRO A 238 -8.01 12.88 1.92
CA PRO A 238 -9.30 13.32 2.47
C PRO A 238 -10.20 12.20 3.04
N LYS A 239 -9.72 10.95 3.06
CA LYS A 239 -10.46 9.81 3.58
C LYS A 239 -9.58 9.06 4.57
N ASN A 240 -10.08 8.91 5.80
CA ASN A 240 -9.40 8.17 6.85
C ASN A 240 -9.29 6.69 6.53
N GLY A 241 -8.14 6.10 6.86
CA GLY A 241 -7.83 4.68 6.71
C GLY A 241 -6.41 4.46 6.19
N PRO A 242 -6.04 3.21 5.89
CA PRO A 242 -4.69 2.89 5.44
C PRO A 242 -4.45 3.38 4.01
N ILE A 243 -3.18 3.47 3.65
CA ILE A 243 -2.69 3.62 2.29
C ILE A 243 -2.42 2.20 1.78
N TYR A 244 -3.23 1.76 0.82
CA TYR A 244 -3.07 0.43 0.24
C TYR A 244 -1.97 0.39 -0.82
N ASP A 245 -1.87 1.45 -1.63
CA ASP A 245 -0.90 1.50 -2.72
C ASP A 245 -0.58 2.94 -3.14
N VAL A 246 0.65 3.15 -3.61
CA VAL A 246 1.20 4.43 -4.09
C VAL A 246 2.05 4.16 -5.32
N VAL A 247 1.69 4.76 -6.46
CA VAL A 247 2.41 4.52 -7.72
C VAL A 247 2.67 5.81 -8.50
N TRP A 248 3.89 5.96 -9.00
CA TRP A 248 4.26 7.03 -9.92
C TRP A 248 3.78 6.74 -11.34
N ASN A 249 3.32 7.78 -12.05
CA ASN A 249 3.24 7.72 -13.50
C ASN A 249 4.67 7.81 -14.09
N LYS A 250 4.95 7.05 -15.16
CA LYS A 250 6.24 7.06 -15.88
C LYS A 250 6.62 8.46 -16.39
N ASN A 251 5.67 9.37 -16.60
CA ASN A 251 5.96 10.76 -16.97
C ASN A 251 6.65 11.59 -15.85
N SER A 252 6.65 11.08 -14.60
CA SER A 252 7.21 11.72 -13.40
C SER A 252 6.54 13.04 -13.00
N THR A 253 5.32 13.31 -13.45
CA THR A 253 4.58 14.56 -13.13
C THR A 253 3.36 14.36 -12.25
N GLU A 254 2.93 13.11 -12.06
CA GLU A 254 1.77 12.75 -11.25
C GLU A 254 1.96 11.36 -10.63
N PHE A 255 1.20 11.10 -9.56
CA PHE A 255 1.17 9.81 -8.88
C PHE A 255 -0.25 9.47 -8.43
N CYS A 256 -0.58 8.19 -8.37
CA CYS A 256 -1.86 7.70 -7.89
C CYS A 256 -1.72 7.11 -6.49
N VAL A 257 -2.69 7.38 -5.62
CA VAL A 257 -2.76 6.86 -4.27
C VAL A 257 -4.09 6.16 -4.07
N VAL A 258 -4.06 4.92 -3.55
CA VAL A 258 -5.25 4.16 -3.14
C VAL A 258 -5.30 4.11 -1.61
N TYR A 259 -6.34 4.67 -0.99
CA TYR A 259 -6.35 4.92 0.45
C TYR A 259 -7.76 4.97 1.06
N GLY A 260 -7.80 4.88 2.39
CA GLY A 260 -9.00 5.02 3.20
C GLY A 260 -9.74 3.70 3.40
N PHE A 261 -10.56 3.60 4.45
CA PHE A 261 -11.27 2.35 4.74
C PHE A 261 -12.16 1.91 3.58
N MET A 262 -12.15 0.59 3.30
CA MET A 262 -12.92 0.00 2.21
C MET A 262 -14.42 0.39 2.30
N PRO A 263 -15.08 0.75 1.18
CA PRO A 263 -14.53 0.86 -0.19
C PRO A 263 -13.50 2.00 -0.34
N ALA A 264 -12.29 1.71 -0.80
CA ALA A 264 -11.18 2.67 -0.81
C ALA A 264 -11.35 3.78 -1.86
N LYS A 265 -10.79 4.94 -1.55
CA LYS A 265 -10.68 6.09 -2.46
C LYS A 265 -9.41 5.95 -3.31
N ALA A 266 -9.47 6.39 -4.55
CA ALA A 266 -8.28 6.50 -5.39
C ALA A 266 -8.24 7.87 -6.04
N THR A 267 -7.09 8.54 -5.92
CA THR A 267 -6.92 9.91 -6.37
C THR A 267 -5.56 10.05 -7.03
N VAL A 268 -5.49 10.76 -8.15
CA VAL A 268 -4.22 11.16 -8.78
C VAL A 268 -3.85 12.55 -8.29
N PHE A 269 -2.59 12.74 -7.93
CA PHE A 269 -2.04 13.98 -7.41
C PHE A 269 -0.93 14.49 -8.33
N ASN A 270 -0.79 15.81 -8.39
CA ASN A 270 0.34 16.47 -9.06
C ASN A 270 1.56 16.56 -8.12
N LEU A 271 2.67 17.12 -8.60
CA LEU A 271 3.89 17.35 -7.81
C LEU A 271 3.73 18.35 -6.64
N LYS A 272 2.65 19.15 -6.64
CA LYS A 272 2.29 20.03 -5.52
C LYS A 272 1.44 19.33 -4.46
N CYS A 273 1.16 18.03 -4.66
CA CYS A 273 0.27 17.23 -3.86
C CYS A 273 -1.20 17.68 -3.90
N ASP A 274 -1.61 18.39 -4.96
CA ASP A 274 -3.00 18.73 -5.21
C ASP A 274 -3.69 17.59 -5.99
N PRO A 275 -4.95 17.25 -5.65
CA PRO A 275 -5.70 16.23 -6.37
C PRO A 275 -6.03 16.71 -7.80
N ILE A 276 -5.60 15.96 -8.80
CA ILE A 276 -5.91 16.17 -10.24
C ILE A 276 -7.27 15.52 -10.56
N PHE A 277 -7.45 14.27 -10.16
CA PHE A 277 -8.64 13.50 -10.47
C PHE A 277 -8.96 12.50 -9.35
N ASP A 278 -10.23 12.47 -8.97
CA ASP A 278 -10.78 11.58 -7.95
C ASP A 278 -11.66 10.51 -8.60
N PHE A 279 -11.26 9.24 -8.48
CA PHE A 279 -12.01 8.10 -9.00
C PHE A 279 -13.16 7.65 -8.09
N GLY A 280 -13.49 8.39 -7.05
CA GLY A 280 -14.58 8.10 -6.11
C GLY A 280 -14.19 7.04 -5.07
N THR A 281 -15.11 6.16 -4.68
CA THR A 281 -14.81 4.99 -3.83
C THR A 281 -15.16 3.69 -4.52
N GLY A 282 -14.37 2.64 -4.27
CA GLY A 282 -14.62 1.31 -4.83
C GLY A 282 -13.81 0.22 -4.12
N PRO A 283 -14.06 -1.06 -4.43
CA PRO A 283 -13.33 -2.19 -3.85
C PRO A 283 -11.95 -2.33 -4.53
N ARG A 284 -11.02 -1.43 -4.20
CA ARG A 284 -9.68 -1.34 -4.79
C ARG A 284 -8.60 -1.26 -3.72
N ASN A 285 -7.50 -1.98 -3.92
CA ASN A 285 -6.33 -1.97 -3.05
C ASN A 285 -5.01 -1.83 -3.82
N ALA A 286 -5.04 -1.73 -5.15
CA ALA A 286 -3.84 -1.62 -5.97
C ALA A 286 -4.07 -0.71 -7.18
N ALA A 287 -3.01 -0.06 -7.64
CA ALA A 287 -2.98 0.81 -8.80
C ALA A 287 -1.78 0.48 -9.68
N PHE A 288 -1.97 0.41 -11.00
CA PHE A 288 -0.93 0.02 -11.94
C PHE A 288 -0.94 0.92 -13.17
N TYR A 289 0.08 1.77 -13.32
CA TYR A 289 0.31 2.47 -14.57
C TYR A 289 0.90 1.52 -15.62
N SER A 290 0.43 1.65 -16.86
CA SER A 290 1.09 1.07 -18.02
C SER A 290 2.56 1.51 -18.11
N PRO A 291 3.46 0.72 -18.72
CA PRO A 291 4.88 1.05 -18.82
C PRO A 291 5.16 2.42 -19.44
N GLN A 292 4.30 2.87 -20.36
CA GLN A 292 4.40 4.18 -21.02
C GLN A 292 3.57 5.28 -20.32
N GLY A 293 2.79 4.95 -19.27
CA GLY A 293 2.06 5.92 -18.44
C GLY A 293 0.73 6.47 -19.00
N HIS A 294 0.21 5.89 -20.08
CA HIS A 294 -1.00 6.36 -20.77
C HIS A 294 -2.31 5.66 -20.32
N ILE A 295 -2.18 4.52 -19.64
CA ILE A 295 -3.30 3.78 -19.03
C ILE A 295 -3.00 3.56 -17.54
N LEU A 296 -4.03 3.71 -16.71
CA LEU A 296 -4.03 3.38 -15.29
C LEU A 296 -5.07 2.29 -15.00
N VAL A 297 -4.66 1.24 -14.30
CA VAL A 297 -5.56 0.19 -13.83
C VAL A 297 -5.70 0.29 -12.32
N LEU A 298 -6.93 0.45 -11.84
CA LEU A 298 -7.26 0.34 -10.42
C LEU A 298 -7.86 -1.04 -10.19
N ALA A 299 -7.31 -1.79 -9.24
CA ALA A 299 -7.72 -3.18 -9.02
C ALA A 299 -7.94 -3.51 -7.54
N GLY A 300 -8.79 -4.50 -7.30
CA GLY A 300 -9.02 -5.10 -6.00
C GLY A 300 -8.67 -6.58 -5.98
N PHE A 301 -7.47 -6.94 -5.52
CA PHE A 301 -6.96 -8.33 -5.51
C PHE A 301 -6.91 -8.96 -4.11
N GLY A 302 -6.78 -10.29 -4.05
CA GLY A 302 -6.70 -11.06 -2.81
C GLY A 302 -8.03 -11.15 -2.09
N ASN A 303 -8.23 -10.37 -1.02
CA ASN A 303 -9.48 -10.39 -0.23
C ASN A 303 -10.65 -9.71 -0.95
N LEU A 304 -10.41 -9.12 -2.11
CA LEU A 304 -11.40 -8.46 -2.95
C LEU A 304 -11.71 -9.33 -4.18
N ARG A 305 -12.84 -9.06 -4.83
CA ARG A 305 -13.39 -9.91 -5.90
C ARG A 305 -12.62 -9.89 -7.24
N GLY A 306 -11.47 -9.21 -7.32
CA GLY A 306 -10.72 -9.08 -8.57
C GLY A 306 -11.29 -8.05 -9.54
N GLN A 307 -12.10 -7.10 -9.09
CA GLN A 307 -12.62 -6.03 -9.95
C GLN A 307 -11.46 -5.13 -10.40
N MET A 308 -11.39 -4.89 -11.70
CA MET A 308 -10.43 -3.97 -12.31
C MET A 308 -11.18 -2.84 -13.02
N GLU A 309 -10.65 -1.63 -12.94
CA GLU A 309 -11.09 -0.48 -13.70
C GLU A 309 -9.92 0.05 -14.52
N VAL A 310 -10.06 0.05 -15.84
CA VAL A 310 -9.01 0.49 -16.76
C VAL A 310 -9.36 1.89 -17.23
N TRP A 311 -8.46 2.85 -17.02
CA TRP A 311 -8.67 4.27 -17.28
C TRP A 311 -7.62 4.83 -18.23
N ASP A 312 -8.04 5.67 -19.17
CA ASP A 312 -7.17 6.54 -19.97
C ASP A 312 -6.65 7.68 -19.06
N THR A 313 -5.34 7.84 -18.91
CA THR A 313 -4.75 8.85 -18.03
C THR A 313 -4.84 10.27 -18.58
N LYS A 314 -5.04 10.43 -19.90
CA LYS A 314 -5.12 11.76 -20.53
C LYS A 314 -6.41 12.48 -20.19
N ASN A 315 -7.53 11.75 -20.24
CA ASN A 315 -8.87 12.32 -20.04
C ASN A 315 -9.62 11.73 -18.85
N TYR A 316 -9.00 10.80 -18.11
CA TYR A 316 -9.64 10.02 -17.06
C TYR A 316 -10.96 9.38 -17.52
N LYS A 317 -10.95 8.87 -18.76
CA LYS A 317 -12.07 8.16 -19.36
C LYS A 317 -11.93 6.68 -19.10
N LEU A 318 -12.98 6.09 -18.54
CA LEU A 318 -13.06 4.64 -18.32
C LEU A 318 -13.03 3.91 -19.67
N ILE A 319 -12.11 2.97 -19.81
CA ILE A 319 -11.94 2.11 -20.98
C ILE A 319 -12.71 0.80 -20.79
N SER A 320 -12.49 0.10 -19.67
CA SER A 320 -13.11 -1.20 -19.41
C SER A 320 -13.21 -1.49 -17.90
N LYS A 321 -14.08 -2.45 -17.54
CA LYS A 321 -14.28 -2.93 -16.17
C LYS A 321 -14.27 -4.46 -16.07
N PRO A 322 -13.16 -5.13 -16.43
CA PRO A 322 -13.06 -6.58 -16.34
C PRO A 322 -12.98 -7.06 -14.88
N THR A 323 -13.34 -8.32 -14.66
CA THR A 323 -13.24 -8.98 -13.35
C THR A 323 -12.28 -10.17 -13.45
N ALA A 324 -11.12 -10.05 -12.80
CA ALA A 324 -10.13 -11.11 -12.66
C ALA A 324 -10.32 -11.81 -11.30
N ALA A 325 -11.38 -12.61 -11.19
CA ALA A 325 -11.72 -13.33 -9.96
C ALA A 325 -10.52 -14.11 -9.40
N ASP A 326 -10.36 -14.06 -8.08
CA ASP A 326 -9.33 -14.74 -7.29
C ASP A 326 -7.88 -14.35 -7.59
N ALA A 327 -7.66 -13.38 -8.48
CA ALA A 327 -6.31 -12.92 -8.81
C ALA A 327 -5.62 -12.29 -7.59
N THR A 328 -4.34 -12.62 -7.44
CA THR A 328 -3.45 -12.10 -6.39
C THR A 328 -2.21 -11.43 -6.95
N TYR A 329 -1.98 -11.58 -8.26
CA TYR A 329 -0.86 -11.03 -8.99
C TYR A 329 -1.35 -10.30 -10.24
N PHE A 330 -0.66 -9.21 -10.57
CA PHE A 330 -0.88 -8.41 -11.77
C PHE A 330 0.47 -7.95 -12.32
N ALA A 331 0.65 -8.01 -13.64
CA ALA A 331 1.76 -7.34 -14.30
C ALA A 331 1.39 -6.87 -15.71
N TRP A 332 1.86 -5.67 -16.04
CA TRP A 332 1.82 -5.16 -17.40
C TRP A 332 2.85 -5.87 -18.28
N CYS A 333 2.42 -6.23 -19.48
CA CYS A 333 3.36 -6.53 -20.55
C CYS A 333 4.11 -5.24 -20.92
N PRO A 334 5.43 -5.28 -21.22
CA PRO A 334 6.19 -4.10 -21.59
C PRO A 334 5.65 -3.31 -22.79
N ASN A 335 4.82 -3.93 -23.63
CA ASN A 335 4.14 -3.26 -24.75
C ASN A 335 3.03 -2.28 -24.34
N GLY A 336 2.59 -2.30 -23.07
CA GLY A 336 1.54 -1.43 -22.56
C GLY A 336 0.12 -1.72 -23.05
N GLU A 337 -0.09 -2.81 -23.79
CA GLU A 337 -1.41 -3.23 -24.28
C GLU A 337 -1.96 -4.45 -23.52
N HIS A 338 -1.06 -5.32 -23.10
CA HIS A 338 -1.41 -6.61 -22.52
C HIS A 338 -1.13 -6.63 -21.03
N ILE A 339 -1.96 -7.36 -20.31
CA ILE A 339 -1.89 -7.49 -18.86
C ILE A 339 -1.94 -8.99 -18.55
N VAL A 340 -1.16 -9.43 -17.57
CA VAL A 340 -1.34 -10.76 -16.96
C VAL A 340 -1.92 -10.60 -15.56
N THR A 341 -2.92 -11.42 -15.24
CA THR A 341 -3.36 -11.63 -13.86
C THR A 341 -3.15 -13.09 -13.50
N ALA A 342 -2.69 -13.37 -12.29
CA ALA A 342 -2.46 -14.75 -11.87
C ALA A 342 -2.89 -14.99 -10.42
N THR A 343 -3.11 -16.27 -10.14
CA THR A 343 -3.32 -16.81 -8.81
C THR A 343 -2.23 -17.85 -8.58
N CYS A 344 -1.29 -17.51 -7.70
CA CYS A 344 -0.11 -18.32 -7.47
C CYS A 344 -0.15 -19.03 -6.10
N SER A 345 0.34 -20.25 -6.07
CA SER A 345 0.63 -21.01 -4.85
C SER A 345 1.90 -20.46 -4.19
N PRO A 346 2.02 -20.57 -2.85
CA PRO A 346 1.09 -21.17 -1.91
C PRO A 346 0.02 -20.19 -1.39
N ARG A 347 0.04 -18.94 -1.85
CA ARG A 347 -0.81 -17.85 -1.30
C ARG A 347 -2.30 -18.16 -1.41
N LEU A 348 -2.74 -18.62 -2.58
CA LEU A 348 -4.10 -19.10 -2.79
C LEU A 348 -4.05 -20.37 -3.67
N ARG A 349 -4.65 -21.45 -3.18
CA ARG A 349 -4.67 -22.75 -3.90
C ARG A 349 -5.87 -22.91 -4.83
N VAL A 350 -6.94 -22.16 -4.58
CA VAL A 350 -8.15 -22.16 -5.42
C VAL A 350 -7.93 -21.24 -6.61
N GLY A 351 -8.26 -21.71 -7.81
CA GLY A 351 -8.14 -20.92 -9.04
C GLY A 351 -6.69 -20.71 -9.52
N ASN A 352 -5.77 -21.61 -9.14
CA ASN A 352 -4.36 -21.54 -9.52
C ASN A 352 -4.20 -21.52 -11.05
N GLY A 353 -3.52 -20.51 -11.57
CA GLY A 353 -3.48 -20.26 -13.02
C GLY A 353 -3.25 -18.80 -13.36
N TYR A 354 -3.28 -18.48 -14.66
CA TYR A 354 -3.13 -17.12 -15.16
C TYR A 354 -4.01 -16.82 -16.36
N LYS A 355 -4.28 -15.53 -16.56
CA LYS A 355 -5.05 -14.98 -17.67
C LYS A 355 -4.29 -13.84 -18.30
N ILE A 356 -4.24 -13.81 -19.62
CA ILE A 356 -3.71 -12.70 -20.41
C ILE A 356 -4.88 -11.92 -20.97
N TRP A 357 -4.87 -10.63 -20.71
CA TRP A 357 -5.92 -9.69 -21.07
C TRP A 357 -5.37 -8.65 -22.03
N HIS A 358 -6.21 -8.19 -22.95
CA HIS A 358 -6.05 -6.87 -23.52
C HIS A 358 -6.63 -5.83 -22.55
N TYR A 359 -6.05 -4.63 -22.47
CA TYR A 359 -6.54 -3.58 -21.55
C TYR A 359 -8.01 -3.16 -21.80
N THR A 360 -8.58 -3.48 -22.97
CA THR A 360 -10.03 -3.31 -23.25
C THR A 360 -10.92 -4.30 -22.51
N GLY A 361 -10.35 -5.23 -21.73
CA GLY A 361 -11.05 -6.21 -20.91
C GLY A 361 -11.29 -7.56 -21.58
N THR A 362 -10.80 -7.76 -22.81
CA THR A 362 -10.90 -9.04 -23.53
C THR A 362 -9.86 -10.02 -22.99
N ILE A 363 -10.26 -11.26 -22.72
CA ILE A 363 -9.34 -12.37 -22.41
C ILE A 363 -8.80 -12.93 -23.73
N LEU A 364 -7.48 -12.93 -23.85
CA LEU A 364 -6.77 -13.45 -25.01
C LEU A 364 -6.23 -14.86 -24.77
N HIS A 365 -5.88 -15.16 -23.52
CA HIS A 365 -5.40 -16.47 -23.12
C HIS A 365 -5.77 -16.76 -21.66
N LYS A 366 -6.05 -18.03 -21.37
CA LYS A 366 -6.31 -18.53 -20.02
C LYS A 366 -5.60 -19.87 -19.86
N TYR A 367 -4.90 -20.01 -18.75
CA TYR A 367 -4.27 -21.25 -18.35
C TYR A 367 -4.68 -21.57 -16.91
N ASP A 368 -5.43 -22.65 -16.73
CA ASP A 368 -5.77 -23.19 -15.43
C ASP A 368 -4.80 -24.34 -15.10
N VAL A 369 -4.22 -24.30 -13.90
CA VAL A 369 -3.19 -25.26 -13.51
C VAL A 369 -3.87 -26.56 -13.06
N PRO A 370 -3.45 -27.74 -13.56
CA PRO A 370 -3.97 -29.03 -13.12
C PRO A 370 -3.74 -29.28 -11.61
N ASP A 371 -4.66 -30.00 -10.95
CA ASP A 371 -4.66 -30.26 -9.50
C ASP A 371 -3.36 -30.85 -8.93
N ASN A 372 -2.57 -31.52 -9.77
CA ASN A 372 -1.30 -32.17 -9.38
C ASN A 372 -0.07 -31.26 -9.53
N THR A 373 -0.26 -30.01 -9.95
CA THR A 373 0.81 -29.05 -10.20
C THR A 373 0.49 -27.70 -9.57
N GLU A 374 1.49 -26.86 -9.40
CA GLU A 374 1.33 -25.55 -8.78
C GLU A 374 2.05 -24.49 -9.61
N LEU A 375 1.36 -23.39 -9.91
CA LEU A 375 1.98 -22.18 -10.44
C LEU A 375 2.46 -21.31 -9.28
N TRP A 376 3.75 -21.08 -9.21
CA TRP A 376 4.38 -20.28 -8.15
C TRP A 376 4.57 -18.83 -8.57
N GLN A 377 4.82 -18.60 -9.85
CA GLN A 377 5.10 -17.27 -10.38
C GLN A 377 4.78 -17.19 -11.86
N VAL A 378 4.37 -16.00 -12.28
CA VAL A 378 4.29 -15.59 -13.67
C VAL A 378 5.05 -14.29 -13.81
N SER A 379 5.77 -14.12 -14.92
CA SER A 379 6.45 -12.87 -15.22
C SER A 379 6.49 -12.66 -16.73
N TRP A 380 6.40 -11.41 -17.15
CA TRP A 380 6.71 -11.03 -18.52
C TRP A 380 8.22 -10.98 -18.71
N GLN A 381 8.69 -11.31 -19.91
CA GLN A 381 10.03 -10.92 -20.30
C GLN A 381 10.12 -9.38 -20.24
N PRO A 382 11.00 -8.80 -19.43
CA PRO A 382 11.24 -7.37 -19.39
C PRO A 382 12.04 -6.96 -20.62
N PHE A 383 11.90 -5.68 -20.93
CA PHE A 383 12.63 -5.00 -21.98
C PHE A 383 13.17 -3.69 -21.40
N THR A 384 14.23 -3.17 -22.01
CA THR A 384 14.71 -1.83 -21.66
C THR A 384 13.62 -0.80 -21.90
N ASP A 385 13.60 0.24 -21.08
CA ASP A 385 12.67 1.36 -21.26
C ASP A 385 12.78 1.94 -22.67
N GLY A 386 11.63 2.28 -23.27
CA GLY A 386 11.58 2.91 -24.60
C GLY A 386 11.57 1.94 -25.79
N VAL A 387 11.74 0.62 -25.58
CA VAL A 387 11.65 -0.38 -26.68
C VAL A 387 10.26 -0.37 -27.33
N PHE A 388 9.20 -0.23 -26.54
CA PHE A 388 7.83 -0.18 -27.03
C PHE A 388 7.27 1.25 -26.93
N PRO A 389 6.89 1.87 -28.06
CA PRO A 389 6.28 3.20 -28.05
C PRO A 389 4.87 3.16 -27.48
N ALA A 390 4.40 4.29 -26.97
CA ALA A 390 3.00 4.44 -26.56
C ALA A 390 2.09 4.33 -27.79
N LYS A 391 1.09 3.44 -27.71
CA LYS A 391 0.10 3.26 -28.76
C LYS A 391 -1.17 4.06 -28.46
N SER A 392 -1.95 4.33 -29.50
CA SER A 392 -3.23 5.02 -29.34
C SER A 392 -4.25 4.13 -28.64
N ILE A 393 -4.94 4.68 -27.65
CA ILE A 393 -5.94 3.96 -26.88
C ILE A 393 -7.19 3.71 -27.74
N ILE A 394 -7.49 2.45 -27.99
CA ILE A 394 -8.81 1.98 -28.43
C ILE A 394 -9.75 1.76 -27.25
N TYR A 395 -11.04 2.08 -27.42
CA TYR A 395 -12.09 1.87 -26.42
C TYR A 395 -13.00 0.68 -26.76
N GLN A 396 -12.93 0.18 -28.00
CA GLN A 396 -13.70 -0.98 -28.41
C GLN A 396 -12.98 -2.28 -28.01
N PRO A 397 -13.69 -3.27 -27.46
CA PRO A 397 -13.11 -4.57 -27.14
C PRO A 397 -12.51 -5.23 -28.39
N VAL A 398 -11.27 -5.71 -28.27
CA VAL A 398 -10.64 -6.54 -29.31
C VAL A 398 -11.33 -7.90 -29.40
N PRO A 399 -11.26 -8.60 -30.56
CA PRO A 399 -11.77 -9.97 -30.69
C PRO A 399 -11.13 -10.92 -29.67
N GLY A 400 -11.94 -11.73 -29.00
CA GLY A 400 -11.51 -12.71 -28.01
C GLY A 400 -12.63 -13.08 -27.04
N GLU A 401 -12.31 -13.86 -26.01
CA GLU A 401 -13.28 -14.27 -25.00
C GLU A 401 -13.61 -13.10 -24.08
N LYS A 402 -14.89 -12.74 -23.97
CA LYS A 402 -15.32 -11.79 -22.95
C LYS A 402 -15.40 -12.52 -21.61
N PRO A 403 -14.93 -11.91 -20.50
CA PRO A 403 -15.15 -12.50 -19.19
C PRO A 403 -16.63 -12.79 -19.01
N ALA A 404 -16.96 -14.00 -18.54
CA ALA A 404 -18.33 -14.40 -18.26
C ALA A 404 -19.00 -13.31 -17.41
N GLU A 405 -20.10 -12.74 -17.92
CA GLU A 405 -20.94 -11.85 -17.12
C GLU A 405 -21.40 -12.61 -15.89
N GLU A 406 -21.18 -12.03 -14.71
CA GLU A 406 -21.61 -12.59 -13.44
C GLU A 406 -23.12 -12.85 -13.56
N ASN A 407 -23.52 -14.12 -13.51
CA ASN A 407 -24.93 -14.51 -13.44
C ASN A 407 -25.60 -13.63 -12.39
N LYS A 408 -26.69 -12.95 -12.77
CA LYS A 408 -27.47 -12.06 -11.89
C LYS A 408 -27.52 -12.69 -10.49
N PRO A 409 -27.21 -11.94 -9.41
CA PRO A 409 -27.21 -12.52 -8.08
C PRO A 409 -28.54 -13.22 -7.86
N ALA A 410 -28.48 -14.52 -7.53
CA ALA A 410 -29.65 -15.26 -7.09
C ALA A 410 -30.40 -14.38 -6.09
N GLN A 411 -31.70 -14.18 -6.30
CA GLN A 411 -32.50 -13.26 -5.49
C GLN A 411 -32.17 -13.49 -4.01
N ALA A 412 -31.62 -12.46 -3.36
CA ALA A 412 -31.26 -12.53 -1.95
C ALA A 412 -32.45 -13.12 -1.17
N TYR A 413 -32.19 -14.20 -0.42
CA TYR A 413 -33.23 -14.95 0.27
C TYR A 413 -34.11 -13.99 1.07
N ARG A 414 -35.39 -13.93 0.70
CA ARG A 414 -36.34 -13.02 1.31
C ARG A 414 -37.15 -13.80 2.33
N PRO A 415 -37.03 -13.50 3.64
CA PRO A 415 -37.83 -14.17 4.66
C PRO A 415 -39.32 -14.01 4.33
N PRO A 416 -40.16 -15.05 4.57
CA PRO A 416 -41.59 -15.03 4.22
C PRO A 416 -42.34 -13.78 4.68
N ALA A 417 -41.97 -13.22 5.85
CA ALA A 417 -42.59 -12.03 6.45
C ALA A 417 -42.38 -10.71 5.68
N LEU A 418 -41.46 -10.67 4.70
CA LEU A 418 -41.09 -9.44 3.98
C LEU A 418 -41.49 -9.44 2.50
N ARG A 419 -42.14 -10.51 1.99
CA ARG A 419 -42.43 -10.68 0.56
C ARG A 419 -43.33 -9.61 -0.05
N ASN A 420 -44.21 -9.01 0.75
CA ASN A 420 -45.22 -8.04 0.30
C ASN A 420 -44.89 -6.57 0.64
N LYS A 421 -43.71 -6.26 1.18
CA LYS A 421 -43.28 -4.88 1.45
C LYS A 421 -42.46 -4.32 0.28
N PRO A 422 -42.55 -3.02 -0.04
CA PRO A 422 -41.72 -2.40 -1.08
C PRO A 422 -40.23 -2.55 -0.75
N VAL A 423 -39.41 -2.74 -1.78
CA VAL A 423 -37.96 -2.93 -1.66
C VAL A 423 -37.33 -1.60 -1.23
N THR A 424 -36.87 -1.52 0.01
CA THR A 424 -35.89 -0.52 0.42
C THR A 424 -34.50 -1.11 0.19
N SER A 425 -33.85 -0.75 -0.90
CA SER A 425 -32.45 -1.09 -1.15
C SER A 425 -31.57 -0.29 -0.19
N TYR A 426 -31.34 -0.81 1.00
CA TYR A 426 -30.26 -0.29 1.86
C TYR A 426 -28.95 -0.82 1.31
N LYS A 427 -28.21 0.02 0.57
CA LYS A 427 -26.79 -0.22 0.36
C LYS A 427 -26.07 0.12 1.67
N LEU A 428 -25.32 -0.83 2.23
CA LEU A 428 -24.55 -0.61 3.46
C LEU A 428 -23.49 0.50 3.29
N HIS A 429 -23.02 0.70 2.06
CA HIS A 429 -22.12 1.78 1.66
C HIS A 429 -22.67 2.46 0.41
N GLU A 430 -22.75 3.80 0.42
CA GLU A 430 -22.91 4.59 -0.81
C GLU A 430 -21.53 4.80 -1.42
N ASP A 431 -21.30 4.17 -2.57
CA ASP A 431 -20.08 4.39 -3.35
C ASP A 431 -20.11 5.80 -3.95
N GLU A 432 -19.11 6.62 -3.63
CA GLU A 432 -18.89 7.92 -4.28
C GLU A 432 -18.51 7.68 -5.74
N PRO A 433 -19.22 8.24 -6.72
CA PRO A 433 -18.87 8.07 -8.13
C PRO A 433 -17.60 8.85 -8.48
N PRO A 434 -16.87 8.43 -9.53
CA PRO A 434 -15.76 9.20 -10.09
C PRO A 434 -16.16 10.64 -10.41
N GLN A 435 -15.21 11.57 -10.31
CA GLN A 435 -15.46 13.00 -10.53
C GLN A 435 -16.09 13.31 -11.89
N SER A 436 -15.73 12.58 -12.95
CA SER A 436 -16.31 12.69 -14.29
C SER A 436 -17.77 12.21 -14.38
N MET A 437 -18.22 11.39 -13.42
CA MET A 437 -19.59 10.86 -13.34
C MET A 437 -20.42 11.51 -12.22
N LYS A 438 -19.85 12.47 -11.47
CA LYS A 438 -20.61 13.28 -10.52
C LYS A 438 -21.58 14.16 -11.33
N PRO A 439 -22.88 14.21 -10.98
CA PRO A 439 -23.81 15.13 -11.62
C PRO A 439 -23.27 16.56 -11.46
N GLN A 440 -23.11 17.29 -12.58
CA GLN A 440 -22.93 18.74 -12.50
C GLN A 440 -24.08 19.29 -11.65
N SER A 441 -23.74 20.16 -10.69
CA SER A 441 -24.67 20.74 -9.73
C SER A 441 -25.75 21.57 -10.42
N SER A 442 -26.79 20.92 -10.92
CA SER A 442 -28.10 21.53 -11.08
C SER A 442 -28.80 21.35 -9.74
N GLU A 443 -28.99 22.46 -9.02
CA GLU A 443 -29.83 22.54 -7.83
C GLU A 443 -31.14 21.78 -8.08
N LYS A 444 -31.32 20.60 -7.47
CA LYS A 444 -32.61 19.93 -7.48
C LYS A 444 -33.51 20.68 -6.49
N PRO A 445 -34.62 21.30 -6.92
CA PRO A 445 -35.56 21.91 -5.99
C PRO A 445 -36.12 20.81 -5.10
N MET A 446 -36.03 20.99 -3.78
CA MET A 446 -36.60 20.06 -2.80
C MET A 446 -38.07 19.81 -3.11
N SER A 447 -38.50 18.55 -3.05
CA SER A 447 -39.89 18.19 -3.34
C SER A 447 -40.86 18.90 -2.39
N LYS A 448 -42.05 19.28 -2.87
CA LYS A 448 -43.09 19.98 -2.10
C LYS A 448 -43.43 19.30 -0.77
N THR A 449 -43.22 17.98 -0.68
CA THR A 449 -43.44 17.18 0.54
C THR A 449 -42.35 17.40 1.60
N ALA A 450 -41.10 17.60 1.19
CA ALA A 450 -39.99 17.89 2.10
C ALA A 450 -40.11 19.28 2.75
N LEU A 451 -40.49 20.30 1.96
CA LEU A 451 -40.77 21.66 2.47
C LEU A 451 -41.94 21.67 3.47
N LYS A 452 -42.98 20.86 3.25
CA LYS A 452 -44.14 20.79 4.16
C LYS A 452 -43.76 20.13 5.51
N ASN A 453 -42.88 19.14 5.49
CA ASN A 453 -42.39 18.48 6.71
C ASN A 453 -41.39 19.34 7.49
N GLN A 454 -40.59 20.14 6.79
CA GLN A 454 -39.68 21.11 7.40
C GLN A 454 -40.46 22.23 8.10
N LYS A 455 -41.42 22.87 7.41
CA LYS A 455 -42.30 23.89 8.03
C LYS A 455 -43.10 23.35 9.23
N LYS A 456 -43.55 22.08 9.17
CA LYS A 456 -44.26 21.43 10.29
C LYS A 456 -43.35 21.14 11.48
N ARG A 457 -42.05 20.86 11.26
CA ARG A 457 -41.07 20.69 12.33
C ARG A 457 -40.65 22.02 12.95
N GLU A 458 -40.53 23.07 12.16
CA GLU A 458 -40.21 24.42 12.63
C GLU A 458 -41.37 25.02 13.45
N ALA A 459 -42.61 24.87 13.00
CA ALA A 459 -43.80 25.29 13.77
C ALA A 459 -43.95 24.53 15.10
N LYS A 460 -43.61 23.24 15.15
CA LYS A 460 -43.59 22.46 16.40
C LYS A 460 -42.47 22.86 17.35
N LYS A 461 -41.39 23.46 16.84
CA LYS A 461 -40.26 23.94 17.62
C LYS A 461 -40.56 25.33 18.22
N ALA A 462 -41.21 26.19 17.46
CA ALA A 462 -41.70 27.49 17.92
C ALA A 462 -42.77 27.36 19.02
N ALA A 463 -43.76 26.47 18.84
CA ALA A 463 -44.82 26.23 19.84
C ALA A 463 -44.30 25.60 21.16
N LYS A 464 -43.09 25.02 21.17
CA LYS A 464 -42.44 24.51 22.39
C LYS A 464 -41.61 25.56 23.13
N GLN A 465 -41.31 26.69 22.49
CA GLN A 465 -40.57 27.79 23.11
C GLN A 465 -41.49 28.80 23.79
N GLU A 466 -42.75 28.92 23.37
CA GLU A 466 -43.74 29.83 24.00
C GLU A 466 -44.34 29.29 25.31
N VAL A 467 -44.28 27.98 25.59
CA VAL A 467 -44.86 27.37 26.82
C VAL A 467 -43.88 27.37 28.01
N LYS A 468 -42.70 28.01 27.87
CA LYS A 468 -41.68 28.06 28.94
C LYS A 468 -41.47 29.44 29.57
N ALA A 469 -42.31 30.40 29.23
CA ALA A 469 -42.25 31.76 29.75
C ALA A 469 -43.63 32.17 30.29
N ASP A 470 -44.05 31.59 31.41
CA ASP A 470 -44.91 32.23 32.41
C ASP A 470 -45.18 31.27 33.58
N GLU A 471 -44.57 31.54 34.75
CA GLU A 471 -45.29 31.76 36.02
C GLU A 471 -44.30 32.09 37.18
N PRO A 472 -44.72 32.88 38.19
CA PRO A 472 -43.84 33.61 39.12
C PRO A 472 -43.72 32.98 40.53
N ALA A 473 -42.81 33.56 41.33
CA ALA A 473 -42.43 33.14 42.68
C ALA A 473 -43.35 33.69 43.79
N GLU A 474 -43.65 32.89 44.84
CA GLU A 474 -43.28 33.16 46.25
C GLU A 474 -43.88 32.16 47.28
N GLN A 475 -43.03 31.81 48.27
CA GLN A 475 -43.23 31.57 49.73
C GLN A 475 -44.32 30.61 50.28
N VAL A 476 -43.88 29.55 51.01
CA VAL A 476 -44.54 29.03 52.24
C VAL A 476 -43.50 28.43 53.23
N SER A 477 -43.80 28.65 54.51
CA SER A 477 -43.17 28.32 55.80
C SER A 477 -43.21 26.85 56.30
N LEU A 478 -42.21 26.52 57.16
CA LEU A 478 -42.15 25.64 58.35
C LEU A 478 -43.07 24.39 58.52
N SER A 479 -42.46 23.20 58.67
CA SER A 479 -42.38 22.36 59.91
C SER A 479 -42.51 20.82 59.73
N ASN A 480 -41.58 20.12 60.43
CA ASN A 480 -41.56 18.77 61.03
C ASN A 480 -41.65 17.42 60.25
N GLN A 481 -40.50 16.72 60.32
CA GLN A 481 -40.23 15.33 60.75
C GLN A 481 -40.82 14.11 60.00
N ASN A 482 -39.94 13.35 59.32
CA ASN A 482 -39.65 11.94 59.66
C ASN A 482 -38.39 11.40 58.93
N ILE A 483 -37.71 10.43 59.57
CA ILE A 483 -36.31 10.03 59.38
C ILE A 483 -36.15 8.76 58.49
N ALA A 484 -35.06 8.75 57.70
CA ALA A 484 -34.25 7.63 57.13
C ALA A 484 -34.42 7.24 55.63
N PRO A 485 -33.36 6.77 54.94
CA PRO A 485 -31.91 6.92 55.18
C PRO A 485 -31.20 7.77 54.10
N ALA A 486 -30.08 8.38 54.52
CA ALA A 486 -29.32 9.41 53.81
C ALA A 486 -28.80 8.99 52.43
N THR A 487 -29.18 9.74 51.41
CA THR A 487 -28.41 9.89 50.17
C THR A 487 -27.40 11.01 50.41
N MET A 488 -26.11 10.73 50.34
CA MET A 488 -25.10 11.78 50.33
C MET A 488 -25.31 12.64 49.09
N THR A 489 -25.81 13.86 49.30
CA THR A 489 -26.02 14.88 48.27
C THR A 489 -24.89 15.89 48.44
N THR A 490 -24.25 16.26 47.34
CA THR A 490 -23.08 17.15 47.36
C THR A 490 -23.44 18.64 47.35
N GLY A 491 -24.74 18.97 47.41
CA GLY A 491 -25.24 20.34 47.42
C GLY A 491 -25.23 21.02 46.03
N ASP A 492 -24.52 20.45 45.05
CA ASP A 492 -24.54 20.89 43.65
C ASP A 492 -25.42 19.94 42.80
N PRO A 493 -26.50 20.44 42.17
CA PRO A 493 -27.40 19.63 41.36
C PRO A 493 -26.76 19.03 40.10
N GLU A 494 -25.64 19.58 39.59
CA GLU A 494 -24.95 19.00 38.44
C GLU A 494 -24.10 17.77 38.81
N THR A 495 -23.38 17.81 39.92
CA THR A 495 -22.59 16.67 40.42
C THR A 495 -23.47 15.52 40.84
N ASP A 496 -24.59 15.79 41.52
CA ASP A 496 -25.52 14.72 41.93
C ASP A 496 -26.19 14.04 40.71
N LYS A 497 -26.39 14.78 39.61
CA LYS A 497 -26.86 14.23 38.34
C LYS A 497 -25.80 13.35 37.67
N LYS A 498 -24.53 13.74 37.72
CA LYS A 498 -23.39 12.92 37.25
C LYS A 498 -23.26 11.63 38.07
N ILE A 499 -23.38 11.71 39.40
CA ILE A 499 -23.32 10.55 40.30
C ILE A 499 -24.49 9.58 40.03
N LYS A 500 -25.71 10.09 39.80
CA LYS A 500 -26.85 9.26 39.40
C LYS A 500 -26.65 8.57 38.04
N ASN A 501 -26.07 9.27 37.07
CA ASN A 501 -25.76 8.69 35.76
C ASN A 501 -24.66 7.62 35.87
N LEU A 502 -23.61 7.86 36.65
CA LEU A 502 -22.56 6.87 36.90
C LEU A 502 -23.10 5.62 37.60
N LYS A 503 -23.98 5.76 38.61
CA LYS A 503 -24.65 4.61 39.24
C LYS A 503 -25.51 3.82 38.26
N LYS A 504 -26.21 4.49 37.32
CA LYS A 504 -26.96 3.83 36.24
C LYS A 504 -26.05 3.05 35.30
N VAL A 505 -24.91 3.62 34.91
CA VAL A 505 -23.93 2.94 34.05
C VAL A 505 -23.32 1.73 34.78
N TRP A 506 -22.96 1.88 36.06
CA TRP A 506 -22.42 0.78 36.86
C TRP A 506 -23.40 -0.40 37.02
N LEU A 507 -24.69 -0.11 37.29
CA LEU A 507 -25.76 -1.12 37.31
C LEU A 507 -25.97 -1.80 35.94
N HIS A 508 -25.77 -1.05 34.85
CA HIS A 508 -25.86 -1.60 33.49
C HIS A 508 -24.68 -2.53 33.19
N VAL A 509 -23.47 -2.17 33.61
CA VAL A 509 -22.26 -3.01 33.47
C VAL A 509 -22.38 -4.30 34.29
N GLN A 510 -22.89 -4.23 35.53
CA GLN A 510 -23.16 -5.45 36.32
C GLN A 510 -24.15 -6.39 35.64
N LYS A 511 -25.20 -5.87 35.00
CA LYS A 511 -26.17 -6.69 34.24
C LYS A 511 -25.54 -7.36 33.01
N ILE A 512 -24.60 -6.69 32.34
CA ILE A 512 -23.89 -7.25 31.18
C ILE A 512 -22.91 -8.34 31.63
N SER A 513 -22.15 -8.14 32.73
CA SER A 513 -21.24 -9.18 33.25
C SER A 513 -21.97 -10.46 33.69
N VAL A 514 -23.18 -10.37 34.25
CA VAL A 514 -23.97 -11.56 34.61
C VAL A 514 -24.54 -12.27 33.37
N SER A 515 -24.84 -11.53 32.29
CA SER A 515 -25.35 -12.13 31.05
C SER A 515 -24.26 -12.86 30.25
N VAL A 516 -23.03 -12.34 30.23
CA VAL A 516 -21.89 -12.95 29.51
C VAL A 516 -21.40 -14.25 30.20
N VAL A 517 -21.60 -14.39 31.51
CA VAL A 517 -21.24 -15.62 32.24
C VAL A 517 -22.28 -16.74 32.05
N LEU A 518 -23.54 -16.41 31.71
CA LEU A 518 -24.57 -17.43 31.42
C LEU A 518 -24.51 -17.97 29.98
N GLU A 519 -24.02 -17.20 28.99
CA GLU A 519 -23.89 -17.67 27.60
C GLU A 519 -22.66 -18.54 27.33
N ILE A 520 -21.70 -18.63 28.26
CA ILE A 520 -20.50 -19.49 28.13
C ILE A 520 -20.72 -20.92 28.69
N CYS A 521 -21.85 -21.19 29.36
CA CYS A 521 -22.16 -22.52 29.93
C CYS A 521 -23.12 -23.36 29.07
N VAL A 522 -23.52 -22.90 27.88
CA VAL A 522 -24.35 -23.67 26.93
C VAL A 522 -23.84 -23.44 25.49
N CYS A 523 -22.70 -24.04 25.17
CA CYS A 523 -22.28 -24.47 23.81
C CYS A 523 -21.18 -25.52 23.97
#